data_AF-A0A973IJ11-F1
#
_entry.id   AF-A0A973IJ11-F1
#
_cell.length_a   1.000
_cell.length_b   1.000
_cell.length_c   1.000
_cell.angle_alpha   90.00
_cell.angle_beta   90.00
_cell.angle_gamma   90.00
#
_symmetry.space_group_name_H-M   'P 1'
#
loop_
_entity.id
_entity.type
_entity.pdbx_description
1 polymer ?
#
loop_
_entity_poly.entity_id
_entity_poly.type
_entity_poly.pdbx_seq_one_letter_code
_entity_poly.pdbx_strand_id
1 'polypeptide(L)'
;MLLRVLFLLLGCTAMAAVASPYESGPPSMDGIGKVYMGREISQVMGHLGAPWLERNSRVREERTDLLVANLPLEPDADIADIGAGTGYFSFRMARRVPEGTVYAVDIQQEM
;
A
#
# COMPACT_ATOMS: atom_id res chain seq x y z
N MET A 1 -38.20 9.81 -56.70
CA MET A 1 -37.44 8.56 -56.88
C MET A 1 -35.97 8.92 -56.98
N LEU A 2 -35.13 8.24 -56.19
CA LEU A 2 -33.66 8.22 -56.21
C LEU A 2 -32.99 9.60 -56.15
N LEU A 3 -32.42 10.06 -55.04
CA LEU A 3 -31.28 9.41 -54.38
C LEU A 3 -31.07 10.05 -53.01
N ARG A 4 -31.91 9.68 -52.03
CA ARG A 4 -31.41 9.47 -50.66
C ARG A 4 -30.53 8.23 -50.74
N VAL A 5 -29.28 8.31 -50.32
CA VAL A 5 -28.46 7.23 -49.70
C VAL A 5 -26.98 7.62 -49.82
N LEU A 6 -26.29 7.51 -48.68
CA LEU A 6 -24.83 7.39 -48.54
C LEU A 6 -23.98 8.65 -48.42
N PHE A 7 -24.16 9.40 -47.33
CA PHE A 7 -23.02 9.98 -46.60
C PHE A 7 -23.22 9.74 -45.09
N LEU A 8 -23.44 8.48 -44.74
CA LEU A 8 -23.18 7.96 -43.39
C LEU A 8 -21.83 7.24 -43.47
N LEU A 9 -21.05 7.33 -42.39
CA LEU A 9 -19.73 6.73 -42.16
C LEU A 9 -18.57 7.65 -42.55
N LEU A 10 -18.09 8.45 -41.58
CA LEU A 10 -16.68 8.55 -41.18
C LEU A 10 -16.50 9.63 -40.09
N GLY A 11 -17.36 9.59 -39.06
CA GLY A 11 -17.06 10.26 -37.79
C GLY A 11 -16.06 9.42 -37.01
N CYS A 12 -14.80 9.40 -37.45
CA CYS A 12 -13.72 8.83 -36.65
C CYS A 12 -13.44 9.79 -35.50
N THR A 13 -14.17 9.66 -34.40
CA THR A 13 -13.74 10.24 -33.13
C THR A 13 -12.49 9.50 -32.68
N ALA A 14 -11.33 10.03 -33.07
CA ALA A 14 -10.06 9.60 -32.49
C ALA A 14 -10.12 9.91 -30.99
N MET A 15 -10.25 8.86 -30.17
CA MET A 15 -10.09 9.00 -28.72
C MET A 15 -8.65 9.41 -28.48
N ALA A 16 -8.42 10.67 -28.09
CA ALA A 16 -7.09 11.12 -27.73
C ALA A 16 -6.59 10.25 -26.57
N ALA A 17 -5.52 9.50 -26.81
CA ALA A 17 -4.86 8.76 -25.74
C ALA A 17 -4.33 9.79 -24.72
N VAL A 18 -4.83 9.71 -23.48
CA VAL A 18 -4.24 10.49 -22.39
C VAL A 18 -2.79 10.03 -22.25
N ALA A 19 -1.85 10.96 -22.38
CA ALA A 19 -0.45 10.65 -22.18
C ALA A 19 -0.27 10.05 -20.78
N SER A 20 0.32 8.85 -20.72
CA SER A 20 0.65 8.22 -19.45
C SER A 20 1.60 9.14 -18.68
N PRO A 21 1.35 9.43 -17.41
CA PRO A 21 2.29 10.20 -16.60
C PRO A 21 3.53 9.39 -16.19
N TYR A 22 3.66 8.16 -16.71
CA TYR A 22 4.76 7.25 -16.46
C TYR A 22 5.66 7.09 -17.67
N GLU A 23 6.96 7.08 -17.41
CA GLU A 23 8.00 6.69 -18.35
C GLU A 23 8.54 5.31 -17.99
N SER A 24 9.04 4.56 -18.98
CA SER A 24 9.66 3.24 -18.77
C SER A 24 11.14 3.28 -19.16
N GLY A 25 11.98 2.59 -18.40
CA GLY A 25 13.42 2.49 -18.63
C GLY A 25 14.03 1.23 -18.02
N PRO A 26 15.35 1.02 -18.16
CA PRO A 26 16.03 -0.06 -17.46
C PRO A 26 15.92 0.15 -15.94
N PRO A 27 15.58 -0.89 -15.16
CA PRO A 27 15.45 -0.75 -13.72
C PRO A 27 16.79 -0.47 -13.04
N SER A 28 16.79 0.39 -12.03
CA SER A 28 17.89 0.43 -11.06
C SER A 28 17.84 -0.78 -10.11
N MET A 29 18.87 -0.93 -9.25
CA MET A 29 18.97 -2.04 -8.28
C MET A 29 17.70 -2.21 -7.44
N ASP A 30 17.12 -1.09 -6.98
CA ASP A 30 15.93 -1.10 -6.13
C ASP A 30 14.66 -0.70 -6.90
N GLY A 31 14.77 -0.49 -8.21
CA GLY A 31 13.72 0.05 -9.06
C GLY A 31 12.97 -1.01 -9.87
N ILE A 32 11.81 -0.62 -10.40
CA ILE A 32 11.00 -1.46 -11.32
C ILE A 32 11.06 -0.98 -12.78
N GLY A 33 11.92 0.00 -13.10
CA GLY A 33 12.04 0.56 -14.45
C GLY A 33 10.86 1.44 -14.85
N LYS A 34 9.99 1.83 -13.92
CA LYS A 34 8.90 2.79 -14.14
C LYS A 34 9.21 4.09 -13.42
N VAL A 35 9.17 5.21 -14.12
CA VAL A 35 9.44 6.54 -13.59
C VAL A 35 8.15 7.35 -13.56
N TYR A 36 7.85 7.95 -12.42
CA TYR A 36 6.74 8.86 -12.23
C TYR A 36 7.26 10.19 -11.69
N MET A 37 6.95 11.29 -12.37
CA MET A 37 7.40 12.64 -11.99
C MET A 37 8.92 12.74 -11.74
N GLY A 38 9.73 12.12 -12.60
CA GLY A 38 11.19 12.13 -12.52
C GLY A 38 11.79 11.25 -11.42
N ARG A 39 10.98 10.40 -10.75
CA ARG A 39 11.45 9.43 -9.75
C ARG A 39 11.10 8.01 -10.18
N GLU A 40 12.09 7.11 -10.16
CA GLU A 40 11.85 5.69 -10.38
C GLU A 40 11.07 5.09 -9.20
N ILE A 41 10.06 4.28 -9.50
CA ILE A 41 9.27 3.53 -8.54
C ILE A 41 10.12 2.37 -8.01
N SER A 42 10.16 2.21 -6.69
CA SER A 42 10.89 1.13 -6.04
C SER A 42 10.15 -0.21 -6.13
N GLN A 43 10.88 -1.30 -5.91
CA GLN A 43 10.29 -2.59 -5.56
C GLN A 43 9.40 -2.43 -4.31
N VAL A 44 8.35 -3.26 -4.20
CA VAL A 44 7.54 -3.35 -2.98
C VAL A 44 8.18 -4.33 -2.01
N MET A 45 8.17 -4.00 -0.72
CA MET A 45 8.59 -4.94 0.32
C MET A 45 7.47 -5.98 0.54
N GLY A 46 7.71 -7.22 0.13
CA GLY A 46 6.81 -8.35 0.41
C GLY A 46 7.13 -9.06 1.75
N HIS A 47 6.41 -10.15 2.03
CA HIS A 47 6.61 -10.99 3.21
C HIS A 47 8.03 -11.53 3.39
N LEU A 48 8.83 -11.64 2.31
CA LEU A 48 10.24 -12.01 2.39
C LEU A 48 11.09 -10.99 3.17
N GLY A 49 10.64 -9.74 3.25
CA GLY A 49 11.26 -8.68 4.05
C GLY A 49 10.75 -8.60 5.50
N ALA A 50 9.77 -9.43 5.89
CA ALA A 50 9.11 -9.38 7.19
C ALA A 50 10.06 -9.35 8.40
N PRO A 51 11.22 -10.06 8.43
CA PRO A 51 12.15 -9.98 9.55
C PRO A 51 12.65 -8.56 9.87
N TRP A 52 12.66 -7.66 8.89
CA TRP A 52 13.02 -6.26 9.09
C TRP A 52 12.03 -5.50 10.01
N LEU A 53 10.76 -5.91 10.02
CA LEU A 53 9.70 -5.32 10.85
C LEU A 53 9.88 -5.64 12.35
N GLU A 54 10.57 -6.74 12.65
CA GLU A 54 10.86 -7.24 14.00
C GLU A 54 12.31 -6.97 14.45
N ARG A 55 13.12 -6.26 13.64
CA ARG A 55 14.55 -6.06 13.91
C ARG A 55 14.82 -5.45 15.30
N ASN A 56 15.87 -5.92 15.96
CA ASN A 56 16.20 -5.54 17.34
C ASN A 56 16.45 -4.03 17.54
N SER A 57 16.91 -3.32 16.52
CA SER A 57 17.17 -1.88 16.63
C SER A 57 15.90 -1.03 16.59
N ARG A 58 14.76 -1.59 16.16
CA ARG A 58 13.52 -0.87 15.91
C ARG A 58 13.00 -0.10 17.12
N VAL A 59 13.03 -0.70 18.31
CA VAL A 59 12.60 0.00 19.53
C VAL A 59 13.45 1.24 19.79
N ARG A 60 14.77 1.16 19.54
CA ARG A 60 15.68 2.30 19.75
C ARG A 60 15.52 3.37 18.68
N GLU A 61 15.34 2.97 17.43
CA GLU A 61 15.24 3.87 16.26
C GLU A 61 13.86 4.54 16.15
N GLU A 62 12.79 3.77 16.33
CA GLU A 62 11.40 4.20 16.07
C GLU A 62 10.61 4.49 17.36
N ARG A 63 11.17 4.21 18.55
CA ARG A 63 10.50 4.41 19.85
C ARG A 63 9.10 3.79 19.93
N THR A 64 9.00 2.55 19.44
CA THR A 64 7.74 1.79 19.43
C THR A 64 7.17 1.55 20.83
N ASP A 65 8.02 1.57 21.86
CA ASP A 65 7.64 1.58 23.28
C ASP A 65 6.77 2.79 23.64
N LEU A 66 7.21 3.99 23.23
CA LEU A 66 6.48 5.23 23.47
C LEU A 66 5.22 5.31 22.61
N LEU A 67 5.29 4.88 21.35
CA LEU A 67 4.15 4.86 20.45
C LEU A 67 2.98 4.13 21.11
N VAL A 68 3.17 2.86 21.49
CA VAL A 68 2.07 2.07 22.07
C VAL A 68 1.65 2.60 23.44
N ALA A 69 2.56 3.23 24.21
CA ALA A 69 2.24 3.79 25.52
C ALA A 69 1.40 5.08 25.46
N ASN A 70 1.49 5.83 24.35
CA ASN A 70 0.77 7.09 24.18
C ASN A 70 -0.50 6.95 23.32
N LEU A 71 -0.81 5.75 22.81
CA LEU A 71 -2.10 5.49 22.20
C LEU A 71 -3.21 5.55 23.26
N PRO A 72 -4.33 6.25 22.99
CA PRO A 72 -5.46 6.34 23.92
C PRO A 72 -6.28 5.04 23.88
N LEU A 73 -5.71 3.95 24.40
CA LEU A 73 -6.34 2.63 24.41
C LEU A 73 -7.06 2.41 25.74
N GLU A 74 -8.39 2.38 25.68
CA GLU A 74 -9.21 1.88 26.79
C GLU A 74 -9.16 0.34 26.85
N PRO A 75 -9.27 -0.29 28.03
CA PRO A 75 -9.13 -1.75 28.18
C PRO A 75 -10.11 -2.59 27.35
N ASP A 76 -11.23 -2.01 26.94
CA ASP A 76 -12.33 -2.62 26.17
C ASP A 76 -12.36 -2.18 24.69
N ALA A 77 -11.34 -1.44 24.23
CA ALA A 77 -11.34 -0.88 22.89
C ALA A 77 -11.22 -1.94 21.77
N ASP A 78 -12.02 -1.78 20.73
CA ASP A 78 -11.87 -2.49 19.46
C ASP A 78 -10.94 -1.71 18.51
N ILE A 79 -9.86 -2.33 18.06
CA ILE A 79 -8.77 -1.69 17.31
C ILE A 79 -8.59 -2.36 15.95
N ALA A 80 -8.48 -1.58 14.88
CA ALA A 80 -8.06 -2.07 13.56
C ALA A 80 -6.60 -1.66 13.27
N ASP A 81 -5.70 -2.63 13.15
CA ASP A 81 -4.31 -2.44 12.70
C ASP A 81 -4.21 -2.79 11.21
N ILE A 82 -4.25 -1.78 10.34
CA ILE A 82 -4.29 -1.95 8.88
C ILE A 82 -2.87 -1.93 8.31
N GLY A 83 -2.49 -3.02 7.62
CA GLY A 83 -1.11 -3.28 7.24
C GLY A 83 -0.30 -3.81 8.42
N ALA A 84 -0.89 -4.75 9.17
CA ALA A 84 -0.32 -5.26 10.41
C ALA A 84 1.03 -5.97 10.20
N GLY A 85 1.33 -6.44 8.99
CA GLY A 85 2.53 -7.22 8.69
C GLY A 85 2.67 -8.39 9.66
N THR A 86 3.82 -8.48 10.34
CA THR A 86 4.07 -9.54 11.34
C THR A 86 3.19 -9.45 12.61
N GLY A 87 2.32 -8.45 12.72
CA GLY A 87 1.52 -8.19 13.93
C GLY A 87 2.30 -7.49 15.04
N TYR A 88 3.44 -6.85 14.71
CA TYR A 88 4.32 -6.18 15.68
C TYR A 88 3.52 -5.27 16.62
N PHE A 89 2.65 -4.40 16.10
CA PHE A 89 1.85 -3.53 16.96
C PHE A 89 0.61 -4.24 17.50
N SER A 90 -0.06 -5.07 16.71
CA SER A 90 -1.21 -5.88 17.14
C SER A 90 -1.00 -6.58 18.48
N PHE A 91 0.07 -7.37 18.64
CA PHE A 91 0.34 -8.09 19.89
C PHE A 91 0.71 -7.16 21.07
N ARG A 92 1.25 -5.98 20.77
CA ARG A 92 1.59 -4.97 21.80
C ARG A 92 0.32 -4.25 22.28
N MET A 93 -0.60 -3.94 21.38
CA MET A 93 -1.88 -3.33 21.71
C MET A 93 -2.82 -4.32 22.41
N ALA A 94 -2.87 -5.58 21.96
CA ALA A 94 -3.72 -6.62 22.56
C ALA A 94 -3.46 -6.82 24.06
N ARG A 95 -2.21 -6.62 24.52
CA ARG A 95 -1.86 -6.67 25.95
C ARG A 95 -2.42 -5.50 26.78
N ARG A 96 -2.82 -4.41 26.13
CA ARG A 96 -3.43 -3.22 26.75
C ARG A 96 -4.95 -3.22 26.71
N VAL A 97 -5.56 -4.02 25.83
CA VAL A 97 -7.01 -4.10 25.65
C VAL A 97 -7.56 -5.49 26.00
N PRO A 98 -7.42 -5.95 27.26
CA PRO A 98 -7.78 -7.32 27.65
C PRO A 98 -9.27 -7.64 27.52
N GLU A 99 -10.14 -6.62 27.48
CA GLU A 99 -11.59 -6.76 27.34
C GLU A 99 -12.08 -6.38 25.93
N GLY A 100 -11.18 -5.90 25.07
CA GLY A 100 -11.46 -5.50 23.69
C GLY A 100 -10.89 -6.48 22.65
N THR A 101 -10.92 -6.07 21.39
CA THR A 101 -10.44 -6.89 20.26
C THR A 101 -9.47 -6.12 19.38
N VAL A 102 -8.36 -6.76 18.97
CA VAL A 102 -7.47 -6.21 17.94
C VAL A 102 -7.64 -6.99 16.63
N TYR A 103 -8.13 -6.30 15.61
CA TYR A 103 -8.22 -6.78 14.24
C TYR A 103 -6.92 -6.47 13.49
N ALA A 104 -6.02 -7.44 13.41
CA ALA A 104 -4.82 -7.36 12.58
C ALA A 104 -5.20 -7.65 11.12
N VAL A 105 -5.04 -6.67 10.23
CA VAL A 105 -5.44 -6.78 8.83
C VAL A 105 -4.22 -6.61 7.94
N ASP A 106 -3.95 -7.62 7.10
CA ASP A 106 -2.97 -7.55 6.02
C ASP A 106 -3.55 -8.13 4.73
N ILE A 107 -3.02 -7.70 3.59
CA ILE A 107 -3.43 -8.16 2.27
C ILE A 107 -2.58 -9.34 1.78
N GLN A 108 -1.37 -9.49 2.31
CA GLN A 108 -0.49 -10.61 1.98
C GLN A 108 -0.86 -11.81 2.86
N GLN A 109 -1.18 -12.94 2.24
CA GLN A 109 -1.66 -14.14 2.94
C GLN A 109 -0.61 -14.76 3.87
N GLU A 110 0.66 -14.51 3.60
CA GLU A 110 1.81 -14.95 4.39
C GLU A 110 2.05 -14.12 5.66
N MET A 111 1.37 -12.97 5.80
CA MET A 111 1.46 -12.09 6.96
C MET A 111 0.41 -12.43 8.03
#